data_AF-A0A1I2B4K3-F1
#
_entry.id   AF-A0A1I2B4K3-F1
#
_cell.length_a   1.000
_cell.length_b   1.000
_cell.length_c   1.000
_cell.angle_alpha   90.00
_cell.angle_beta   90.00
_cell.angle_gamma   90.00
#
_symmetry.space_group_name_H-M   'P 1'
#
loop_
_entity.id
_entity.type
_entity.pdbx_description
1 polymer ?
#
loop_
_entity_poly.entity_id
_entity_poly.type
_entity_poly.pdbx_seq_one_letter_code
_entity_poly.pdbx_strand_id
1 'polypeptide(L)'
;MDKFEKYIRSHKEAFDSEEPNDLLWEKIAAKLDEKQPAQKQVRLVPITKLWQMAAVFTALIVCMIGLQIYYNSQNKQKTIAKIENAGNISLESIYPELAEAEQFYFMQIEQKRQELKKYNLAGTKTDSETEEYLSELDKAYKDLKKELNTNSNELVISEMVRNLQIRIDLLNQQLEVLKQIEKIKEEQKGKKL
;
A
#
# COMPACT_ATOMS: atom_id res chain seq x y z
N MET A 1 58.15 6.20 40.44
CA MET A 1 56.96 6.29 41.30
C MET A 1 55.93 7.17 40.60
N ASP A 2 54.72 6.64 40.47
CA ASP A 2 53.62 7.22 39.70
C ASP A 2 53.08 8.51 40.37
N LYS A 3 52.60 9.47 39.58
CA LYS A 3 52.05 10.75 40.09
C LYS A 3 50.84 10.50 40.98
N PHE A 4 50.04 9.48 40.67
CA PHE A 4 48.89 9.06 41.48
C PHE A 4 49.29 8.55 42.86
N GLU A 5 50.37 7.78 42.94
CA GLU A 5 50.85 7.23 44.21
C GLU A 5 51.29 8.34 45.16
N LYS A 6 51.99 9.37 44.64
CA LYS A 6 52.34 10.56 45.42
C LYS A 6 51.12 11.33 45.88
N TYR A 7 50.11 11.49 45.01
CA TYR A 7 48.88 12.20 45.34
C TYR A 7 48.12 11.52 46.48
N ILE A 8 47.88 10.20 46.39
CA ILE A 8 47.18 9.43 47.42
C ILE A 8 47.95 9.47 48.75
N ARG A 9 49.27 9.30 48.73
CA ARG A 9 50.08 9.40 49.96
C ARG A 9 50.01 10.78 50.60
N SER A 10 50.08 11.85 49.80
CA SER A 10 50.03 13.23 50.31
C SER A 10 48.68 13.64 50.88
N HIS A 11 47.59 12.95 50.52
CA HIS A 11 46.24 13.26 50.98
C HIS A 11 45.69 12.20 51.95
N LYS A 12 46.50 11.21 52.37
CA LYS A 12 46.04 10.10 53.23
C LYS A 12 45.37 10.58 54.52
N GLU A 13 45.95 11.57 55.19
CA GLU A 13 45.36 12.14 56.42
C GLU A 13 43.99 12.77 56.19
N ALA A 14 43.73 13.34 55.00
CA ALA A 14 42.43 13.89 54.65
C ALA A 14 41.39 12.81 54.27
N PHE A 15 41.82 11.58 54.01
CA PHE A 15 40.92 10.44 53.80
C PHE A 15 40.54 9.74 55.11
N ASP A 16 41.44 9.71 56.08
CA ASP A 16 41.25 9.01 57.37
C ASP A 16 40.61 9.90 58.46
N SER A 17 40.25 11.16 58.16
CA SER A 17 39.77 12.12 59.17
C SER A 17 38.28 12.03 59.51
N GLU A 18 37.47 11.39 58.67
CA GLU A 18 36.00 11.35 58.81
C GLU A 18 35.53 9.90 58.92
N GLU A 19 35.20 9.47 60.14
CA GLU A 19 34.51 8.20 60.33
C GLU A 19 33.01 8.36 59.99
N PRO A 20 32.44 7.51 59.13
CA PRO A 20 31.03 7.62 58.79
C PRO A 20 30.16 7.36 60.02
N ASN A 21 29.11 8.17 60.19
CA ASN A 21 28.14 8.05 61.28
C ASN A 21 27.56 6.62 61.35
N ASP A 22 27.53 6.01 62.54
CA ASP A 22 27.02 4.66 62.79
C ASP A 22 25.59 4.41 62.26
N LEU A 23 24.76 5.46 62.20
CA LEU A 23 23.41 5.41 61.63
C LEU A 23 23.40 5.11 60.12
N LEU A 24 24.50 5.36 59.40
CA LEU A 24 24.66 4.99 58.00
C LEU A 24 24.81 3.47 57.85
N TRP A 25 25.56 2.82 58.75
CA TRP A 25 25.73 1.37 58.72
C TRP A 25 24.42 0.63 58.95
N GLU A 26 23.60 1.12 59.89
CA GLU A 26 22.27 0.56 60.16
C GLU A 26 21.37 0.65 58.92
N LYS A 27 21.39 1.78 58.19
CA LYS A 27 20.63 1.95 56.93
C LYS A 27 21.13 1.05 55.80
N ILE A 28 22.43 0.80 55.73
CA ILE A 28 23.02 -0.09 54.71
C ILE A 28 22.66 -1.55 55.03
N ALA A 29 22.75 -1.95 56.29
CA ALA A 29 22.35 -3.28 56.75
C ALA A 29 20.85 -3.54 56.51
N ALA A 30 19.99 -2.55 56.81
CA ALA A 30 18.56 -2.64 56.55
C ALA A 30 18.23 -2.82 55.06
N LYS A 31 19.02 -2.22 54.15
CA LYS A 31 18.86 -2.39 52.69
C LYS A 31 19.43 -3.72 52.15
N LEU A 32 20.29 -4.39 52.89
CA LEU A 32 20.80 -5.72 52.55
C LEU A 32 19.81 -6.83 52.93
N ASP A 33 19.09 -6.65 54.04
CA ASP A 33 18.05 -7.59 54.50
C ASP A 33 16.68 -7.40 53.82
N GLU A 34 16.50 -6.32 53.06
CA GLU A 34 15.34 -6.15 52.18
C GLU A 34 15.43 -7.14 51.01
N LYS A 35 14.91 -8.35 51.26
CA LYS A 35 14.78 -9.46 50.30
C LYS A 35 14.33 -8.96 48.93
N GLN A 36 15.22 -9.10 47.95
CA GLN A 36 14.88 -8.93 46.53
C GLN A 36 13.61 -9.76 46.21
N PRO A 37 12.58 -9.20 45.57
CA PRO A 37 11.43 -9.98 45.15
C PRO A 37 11.91 -11.05 44.17
N ALA A 38 11.52 -12.30 44.43
CA ALA A 38 11.97 -13.49 43.72
C ALA A 38 12.04 -13.27 42.20
N GLN A 39 13.25 -13.40 41.64
CA GLN A 39 13.49 -13.39 40.21
C GLN A 39 12.55 -14.39 39.54
N LYS A 40 11.56 -13.88 38.80
CA LYS A 40 10.72 -14.70 37.92
C LYS A 40 11.65 -15.39 36.93
N GLN A 41 11.80 -16.69 37.08
CA GLN A 41 12.47 -17.56 36.13
C GLN A 41 11.74 -17.47 34.79
N VAL A 42 12.28 -16.69 33.85
CA VAL A 42 11.83 -16.71 32.46
C VAL A 42 12.21 -18.06 31.88
N ARG A 43 11.20 -18.93 31.72
CA ARG A 43 11.33 -20.17 30.94
C ARG A 43 11.65 -19.80 29.50
N LEU A 44 12.89 -19.99 29.10
CA LEU A 44 13.31 -19.90 27.71
C LEU A 44 12.75 -21.11 26.96
N VAL A 45 11.91 -20.85 25.96
CA VAL A 45 11.38 -21.88 25.06
C VAL A 45 12.43 -22.15 23.97
N PRO A 46 12.79 -23.41 23.67
CA PRO A 46 13.79 -23.70 22.66
C PRO A 46 13.31 -23.28 21.25
N ILE A 47 14.18 -22.56 20.53
CA ILE A 47 13.97 -21.92 19.23
C ILE A 47 13.56 -22.90 18.11
N THR A 48 13.67 -24.21 18.36
CA THR A 48 13.26 -25.27 17.42
C THR A 48 11.75 -25.37 17.21
N LYS A 49 10.92 -24.76 18.09
CA LYS A 49 9.46 -24.66 17.92
C LYS A 49 8.99 -23.47 17.07
N LEU A 50 9.86 -22.50 16.76
CA LEU A 50 9.50 -21.33 15.94
C LEU A 50 9.32 -21.65 14.45
N TRP A 51 10.02 -22.66 13.92
CA TRP A 51 9.86 -23.09 12.53
C TRP A 51 8.55 -23.85 12.26
N GLN A 52 7.92 -24.42 13.28
CA GLN A 52 6.61 -25.08 13.16
C GLN A 52 5.44 -24.09 13.25
N MET A 53 5.67 -22.86 13.75
CA MET A 53 4.64 -21.83 13.86
C MET A 53 4.46 -21.03 12.56
N ALA A 54 5.53 -20.87 11.77
CA ALA A 54 5.45 -20.21 10.46
C ALA A 54 4.55 -20.98 9.47
N ALA A 55 4.56 -22.32 9.50
CA ALA A 55 3.72 -23.14 8.63
C ALA A 55 2.22 -23.05 8.98
N VAL A 56 1.88 -22.84 10.25
CA VAL A 56 0.48 -22.69 10.68
C VAL A 56 -0.07 -21.32 10.24
N PHE A 57 0.74 -20.26 10.34
CA PHE A 57 0.32 -18.93 9.85
C PHE A 57 0.16 -18.90 8.33
N THR A 58 1.06 -19.50 7.56
CA THR A 58 0.90 -19.54 6.10
C THR A 58 -0.29 -20.40 5.68
N ALA A 59 -0.53 -21.55 6.32
CA ALA A 59 -1.72 -22.37 6.05
C ALA A 59 -3.03 -21.65 6.42
N LEU A 60 -3.05 -20.89 7.53
CA LEU A 60 -4.23 -20.12 7.94
C LEU A 60 -4.46 -18.96 6.96
N ILE A 61 -3.43 -18.25 6.53
CA ILE A 61 -3.54 -17.16 5.53
C ILE A 61 -4.00 -17.71 4.17
N VAL A 62 -3.47 -18.85 3.71
CA VAL A 62 -3.88 -19.49 2.45
C VAL A 62 -5.31 -20.02 2.54
N CYS A 63 -5.72 -20.61 3.66
CA CYS A 63 -7.11 -21.01 3.88
C CYS A 63 -8.05 -19.81 4.01
N MET A 64 -7.61 -18.70 4.60
CA MET A 64 -8.41 -17.49 4.74
C MET A 64 -8.58 -16.77 3.39
N ILE A 65 -7.53 -16.72 2.57
CA ILE A 65 -7.61 -16.22 1.18
C ILE A 65 -8.40 -17.18 0.30
N GLY A 66 -8.24 -18.49 0.46
CA GLY A 66 -9.01 -19.50 -0.26
C GLY A 66 -10.50 -19.44 0.07
N LEU A 67 -10.86 -19.29 1.34
CA LEU A 67 -12.23 -19.05 1.78
C LEU A 67 -12.73 -17.68 1.34
N GLN A 68 -11.90 -16.63 1.33
CA GLN A 68 -12.26 -15.32 0.80
C GLN A 68 -12.61 -15.41 -0.70
N ILE A 69 -11.80 -16.10 -1.50
CA ILE A 69 -12.06 -16.31 -2.93
C ILE A 69 -13.31 -17.17 -3.14
N TYR A 70 -13.49 -18.24 -2.34
CA TYR A 70 -14.65 -19.12 -2.40
C TYR A 70 -15.96 -18.40 -1.99
N TYR A 71 -15.96 -17.64 -0.90
CA TYR A 71 -17.10 -16.83 -0.46
C TYR A 71 -17.38 -15.68 -1.44
N ASN A 72 -16.37 -15.03 -1.99
CA ASN A 72 -16.56 -13.97 -2.97
C ASN A 72 -17.08 -14.52 -4.32
N SER A 73 -16.73 -15.77 -4.67
CA SER A 73 -17.30 -16.47 -5.84
C SER A 73 -18.77 -16.85 -5.65
N GLN A 74 -19.17 -17.35 -4.47
CA GLN A 74 -20.58 -17.60 -4.14
C GLN A 74 -21.40 -16.32 -3.96
N ASN A 75 -20.81 -15.27 -3.37
CA ASN A 75 -21.48 -13.97 -3.25
C ASN A 75 -21.59 -13.25 -4.59
N LYS A 76 -20.73 -13.49 -5.59
CA LYS A 76 -20.96 -12.93 -6.93
C LYS A 76 -22.27 -13.45 -7.56
N GLN A 77 -22.70 -14.69 -7.31
CA GLN A 77 -24.00 -15.17 -7.81
C GLN A 77 -25.20 -14.71 -6.94
N LYS A 78 -25.05 -14.60 -5.62
CA LYS A 78 -26.15 -14.13 -4.73
C LYS A 78 -26.25 -12.61 -4.57
N THR A 79 -25.17 -11.87 -4.78
CA THR A 79 -25.14 -10.40 -4.74
C THR A 79 -25.56 -9.80 -6.08
N ILE A 80 -25.36 -10.49 -7.22
CA ILE A 80 -26.00 -10.12 -8.49
C ILE A 80 -27.53 -10.33 -8.42
N ALA A 81 -28.01 -11.38 -7.73
CA ALA A 81 -29.45 -11.65 -7.62
C ALA A 81 -30.19 -10.86 -6.50
N LYS A 82 -29.49 -10.20 -5.56
CA LYS A 82 -30.11 -9.53 -4.39
C LYS A 82 -29.84 -8.02 -4.30
N ILE A 83 -29.23 -7.40 -5.31
CA ILE A 83 -29.22 -5.93 -5.45
C ILE A 83 -30.39 -5.44 -6.33
N GLU A 84 -31.05 -6.33 -7.07
CA GLU A 84 -32.08 -5.93 -8.06
C GLU A 84 -33.51 -5.77 -7.50
N ASN A 85 -33.74 -5.91 -6.19
CA ASN A 85 -35.08 -5.85 -5.61
C ASN A 85 -35.31 -4.65 -4.69
N ALA A 86 -34.83 -3.47 -5.12
CA ALA A 86 -35.32 -2.18 -4.65
C ALA A 86 -35.08 -1.09 -5.71
N GLY A 87 -35.90 -1.09 -6.75
CA GLY A 87 -36.18 0.13 -7.53
C GLY A 87 -35.11 0.65 -8.49
N ASN A 88 -34.21 -0.20 -9.00
CA ASN A 88 -33.39 0.13 -10.16
C ASN A 88 -33.47 -1.03 -11.15
N ILE A 89 -34.19 -0.83 -12.24
CA ILE A 89 -33.95 -1.59 -13.47
C ILE A 89 -32.48 -1.29 -13.81
N SER A 90 -31.60 -2.28 -13.69
CA SER A 90 -30.17 -2.12 -13.93
C SER A 90 -29.96 -1.42 -15.29
N LEU A 91 -29.28 -0.27 -15.32
CA LEU A 91 -29.09 0.54 -16.53
C LEU A 91 -28.53 -0.28 -17.71
N GLU A 92 -27.73 -1.32 -17.39
CA GLU A 92 -27.27 -2.40 -18.28
C GLU A 92 -28.39 -3.11 -19.07
N SER A 93 -29.55 -3.37 -18.45
CA SER A 93 -30.67 -4.06 -19.11
C SER A 93 -31.54 -3.13 -19.96
N ILE A 94 -31.48 -1.81 -19.69
CA ILE A 94 -32.18 -0.77 -20.47
C ILE A 94 -31.36 -0.40 -21.70
N TYR A 95 -30.03 -0.34 -21.57
CA TYR A 95 -29.11 0.12 -22.63
C TYR A 95 -28.01 -0.91 -22.89
N PRO A 96 -28.32 -2.03 -23.58
CA PRO A 96 -27.35 -3.10 -23.84
C PRO A 96 -26.17 -2.64 -24.70
N GLU A 97 -26.38 -1.71 -25.63
CA GLU A 97 -25.32 -1.16 -26.50
C GLU A 97 -24.31 -0.31 -25.72
N LEU A 98 -24.79 0.48 -24.73
CA LEU A 98 -23.90 1.24 -23.86
C LEU A 98 -23.06 0.31 -22.99
N ALA A 99 -23.67 -0.76 -22.45
CA ALA A 99 -22.95 -1.74 -21.65
C ALA A 99 -21.83 -2.45 -22.44
N GLU A 100 -22.10 -2.84 -23.68
CA GLU A 100 -21.10 -3.42 -24.57
C GLU A 100 -19.95 -2.43 -24.85
N ALA A 101 -20.30 -1.17 -25.16
CA ALA A 101 -19.32 -0.11 -25.36
C ALA A 101 -18.44 0.09 -24.12
N GLU A 102 -19.05 0.20 -22.93
CA GLU A 102 -18.32 0.33 -21.66
C GLU A 102 -17.32 -0.81 -21.48
N GLN A 103 -17.75 -2.06 -21.63
CA GLN A 103 -16.86 -3.22 -21.51
C GLN A 103 -15.70 -3.17 -22.50
N PHE A 104 -15.98 -2.87 -23.77
CA PHE A 104 -14.98 -2.77 -24.81
C PHE A 104 -13.94 -1.68 -24.51
N TYR A 105 -14.40 -0.46 -24.19
CA TYR A 105 -13.52 0.66 -23.93
C TYR A 105 -12.74 0.50 -22.63
N PHE A 106 -13.34 -0.02 -21.55
CA PHE A 106 -12.61 -0.29 -20.31
C PHE A 106 -11.46 -1.28 -20.51
N MET A 107 -11.70 -2.36 -21.25
CA MET A 107 -10.66 -3.32 -21.59
C MET A 107 -9.51 -2.65 -22.36
N GLN A 108 -9.84 -1.82 -23.37
CA GLN A 108 -8.84 -1.12 -24.17
C GLN A 108 -8.05 -0.07 -23.37
N ILE A 109 -8.71 0.70 -22.50
CA ILE A 109 -8.06 1.67 -21.61
C ILE A 109 -7.04 0.96 -20.72
N GLU A 110 -7.45 -0.15 -20.09
CA GLU A 110 -6.55 -0.90 -19.21
C GLU A 110 -5.38 -1.51 -19.98
N GLN A 111 -5.60 -2.08 -21.17
CA GLN A 111 -4.51 -2.57 -22.02
C GLN A 111 -3.50 -1.47 -22.34
N LYS A 112 -3.97 -0.28 -22.73
CA LYS A 112 -3.09 0.86 -23.06
C LYS A 112 -2.34 1.38 -21.83
N ARG A 113 -2.99 1.45 -20.66
CA ARG A 113 -2.31 1.76 -19.39
C ARG A 113 -1.21 0.77 -19.07
N GLN A 114 -1.42 -0.53 -19.30
CA GLN A 114 -0.38 -1.54 -19.11
C GLN A 114 0.76 -1.41 -20.13
N GLU A 115 0.47 -1.04 -21.38
CA GLU A 115 1.50 -0.71 -22.37
C GLU A 115 2.34 0.50 -21.94
N LEU A 116 1.71 1.57 -21.47
CA LEU A 116 2.40 2.78 -21.00
C LEU A 116 3.37 2.50 -19.85
N LYS A 117 3.01 1.59 -18.93
CA LYS A 117 3.88 1.19 -17.82
C LYS A 117 5.22 0.60 -18.29
N LYS A 118 5.31 0.03 -19.50
CA LYS A 118 6.57 -0.51 -20.06
C LYS A 118 7.61 0.59 -20.30
N TYR A 119 7.17 1.83 -20.47
CA TYR A 119 8.02 2.98 -20.76
C TYR A 119 8.56 3.68 -19.50
N ASN A 120 8.26 3.18 -18.29
CA ASN A 120 8.72 3.75 -17.00
C ASN A 120 8.49 5.28 -16.89
N LEU A 121 7.29 5.72 -17.28
CA LEU A 121 6.90 7.13 -17.25
C LEU A 121 6.56 7.67 -15.86
N ALA A 122 6.52 6.79 -14.85
CA ALA A 122 6.11 7.12 -13.50
C ALA A 122 6.91 8.31 -12.94
N GLY A 123 6.22 9.38 -12.58
CA GLY A 123 6.81 10.60 -12.00
C GLY A 123 7.34 11.60 -13.02
N THR A 124 7.12 11.39 -14.32
CA THR A 124 7.37 12.41 -15.34
C THR A 124 6.22 13.43 -15.40
N LYS A 125 6.50 14.67 -15.82
CA LYS A 125 5.48 15.72 -15.98
C LYS A 125 4.37 15.31 -16.96
N THR A 126 4.73 14.62 -18.05
CA THR A 126 3.78 14.12 -19.05
C THR A 126 2.84 13.05 -18.47
N ASP A 127 3.35 12.15 -17.62
CA ASP A 127 2.55 11.14 -16.95
C ASP A 127 1.55 11.77 -15.98
N SER A 128 1.99 12.75 -15.17
CA SER A 128 1.11 13.45 -14.25
C SER A 128 0.01 14.24 -14.95
N GLU A 129 0.34 14.95 -16.05
CA GLU A 129 -0.65 15.68 -16.84
C GLU A 129 -1.69 14.73 -17.45
N THR A 130 -1.23 13.61 -18.01
CA THR A 130 -2.14 12.61 -18.61
C THR A 130 -3.08 12.00 -17.56
N GLU A 131 -2.57 11.65 -16.38
CA GLU A 131 -3.41 11.10 -15.30
C GLU A 131 -4.42 12.13 -14.77
N GLU A 132 -4.05 13.40 -14.71
CA GLU A 132 -4.97 14.49 -14.35
C GLU A 132 -6.12 14.60 -15.36
N TYR A 133 -5.82 14.63 -16.67
CA TYR A 133 -6.84 14.65 -17.71
C TYR A 133 -7.74 13.40 -17.69
N LEU A 134 -7.17 12.20 -17.48
CA LEU A 134 -7.96 10.98 -17.33
C LEU A 134 -8.88 11.04 -16.10
N SER A 135 -8.40 11.61 -14.99
CA SER A 135 -9.22 11.82 -13.79
C SER A 135 -10.39 12.77 -14.03
N GLU A 136 -10.19 13.82 -14.84
CA GLU A 136 -11.26 14.74 -15.23
C GLU A 136 -12.30 14.03 -16.13
N LEU A 137 -11.86 13.26 -17.12
CA LEU A 137 -12.75 12.48 -17.98
C LEU A 137 -13.54 11.43 -17.17
N ASP A 138 -12.92 10.80 -16.17
CA ASP A 138 -13.56 9.88 -15.23
C ASP A 138 -14.68 10.57 -14.42
N LYS A 139 -14.45 11.80 -13.95
CA LYS A 139 -15.46 12.59 -13.24
C LYS A 139 -16.62 12.95 -14.16
N ALA A 140 -16.33 13.50 -15.33
CA ALA A 140 -17.35 13.89 -16.31
C ALA A 140 -18.28 12.72 -16.68
N TYR A 141 -17.70 11.53 -16.89
CA TYR A 141 -18.49 10.33 -17.16
C TYR A 141 -19.35 9.88 -15.98
N LYS A 142 -18.87 9.99 -14.73
CA LYS A 142 -19.69 9.69 -13.55
C LYS A 142 -20.88 10.66 -13.45
N ASP A 143 -20.68 11.91 -13.83
CA ASP A 143 -21.75 12.90 -13.83
C ASP A 143 -22.77 12.62 -14.95
N LEU A 144 -22.31 12.27 -16.16
CA LEU A 144 -23.18 11.78 -17.23
C LEU A 144 -23.98 10.54 -16.81
N LYS A 145 -23.37 9.58 -16.10
CA LYS A 145 -24.05 8.40 -15.58
C LYS A 145 -25.15 8.76 -14.56
N LYS A 146 -24.93 9.76 -13.71
CA LYS A 146 -25.96 10.28 -12.79
C LYS A 146 -27.09 10.97 -13.55
N GLU A 147 -26.75 11.75 -14.57
CA GLU A 147 -27.73 12.42 -15.42
C GLU A 147 -28.60 11.40 -16.16
N LEU A 148 -28.00 10.35 -16.71
CA LEU A 148 -28.71 9.27 -17.41
C LEU A 148 -29.73 8.55 -16.51
N ASN A 149 -29.40 8.37 -15.22
CA ASN A 149 -30.32 7.79 -14.23
C ASN A 149 -31.49 8.72 -13.88
N THR A 150 -31.32 10.03 -14.07
CA THR A 150 -32.34 11.04 -13.72
C THR A 150 -33.21 11.38 -14.94
N ASN A 151 -32.59 11.48 -16.11
CA ASN A 151 -33.21 11.79 -17.39
C ASN A 151 -32.64 10.85 -18.45
N SER A 152 -33.41 9.85 -18.84
CA SER A 152 -33.09 8.93 -19.93
C SER A 152 -33.03 9.68 -21.27
N ASN A 153 -31.82 10.06 -21.71
CA ASN A 153 -31.61 10.79 -22.95
C ASN A 153 -30.50 10.13 -23.78
N GLU A 154 -30.78 9.82 -25.04
CA GLU A 154 -29.84 9.27 -26.02
C GLU A 154 -28.62 10.17 -26.22
N LEU A 155 -28.79 11.49 -26.07
CA LEU A 155 -27.68 12.45 -26.09
C LEU A 155 -26.67 12.17 -24.97
N VAL A 156 -27.14 11.86 -23.75
CA VAL A 156 -26.25 11.57 -22.61
C VAL A 156 -25.45 10.30 -22.87
N ILE A 157 -26.08 9.28 -23.47
CA ILE A 157 -25.40 8.04 -23.88
C ILE A 157 -24.30 8.35 -24.92
N SER A 158 -24.60 9.17 -25.92
CA SER A 158 -23.62 9.53 -26.94
C SER A 158 -22.43 10.28 -26.35
N GLU A 159 -22.65 11.16 -25.37
CA GLU A 159 -21.57 11.87 -24.67
C GLU A 159 -20.78 10.94 -23.74
N MET A 160 -21.41 9.92 -23.14
CA MET A 160 -20.71 8.88 -22.37
C MET A 160 -19.77 8.08 -23.26
N VAL A 161 -20.23 7.62 -24.42
CA VAL A 161 -19.40 6.91 -25.40
C VAL A 161 -18.28 7.81 -25.91
N ARG A 162 -18.58 9.08 -26.20
CA ARG A 162 -17.58 10.06 -26.62
C ARG A 162 -16.51 10.30 -25.55
N ASN A 163 -16.89 10.35 -24.27
CA ASN A 163 -15.94 10.46 -23.18
C ASN A 163 -14.97 9.27 -23.15
N LEU A 164 -15.47 8.04 -23.33
CA LEU A 164 -14.64 6.83 -23.41
C LEU A 164 -13.67 6.88 -24.61
N GLN A 165 -14.14 7.36 -25.77
CA GLN A 165 -13.31 7.55 -26.96
C GLN A 165 -12.16 8.53 -26.70
N ILE A 166 -12.45 9.68 -26.08
CA ILE A 166 -11.43 10.68 -25.75
C ILE A 166 -10.34 10.09 -24.86
N ARG A 167 -10.69 9.27 -23.86
CA ARG A 167 -9.69 8.60 -23.00
C ARG A 167 -8.77 7.69 -23.81
N ILE A 168 -9.33 6.94 -24.75
CA ILE A 168 -8.54 6.07 -25.63
C ILE A 168 -7.60 6.88 -26.52
N ASP A 169 -8.10 7.95 -27.13
CA ASP A 169 -7.31 8.80 -28.03
C ASP A 169 -6.14 9.45 -27.29
N LEU A 170 -6.36 9.94 -26.07
CA LEU A 170 -5.31 10.45 -25.20
C LEU A 170 -4.21 9.41 -24.94
N LEU A 171 -4.61 8.19 -24.53
CA LEU A 171 -3.67 7.10 -24.26
C LEU A 171 -2.92 6.65 -25.52
N ASN A 172 -3.60 6.62 -26.67
CA ASN A 172 -2.99 6.30 -27.96
C ASN A 172 -1.93 7.33 -28.36
N GLN A 173 -2.27 8.61 -28.26
CA GLN A 173 -1.35 9.70 -28.57
C GLN A 173 -0.10 9.62 -27.69
N GLN A 174 -0.28 9.37 -26.39
CA GLN A 174 0.85 9.21 -25.48
C GLN A 174 1.73 8.02 -25.86
N LEU A 175 1.14 6.86 -26.15
CA LEU A 175 1.88 5.68 -26.62
C LEU A 175 2.62 5.93 -27.93
N GLU A 176 2.01 6.65 -28.87
CA GLU A 176 2.62 6.96 -30.15
C GLU A 176 3.88 7.82 -29.98
N VAL A 177 3.80 8.87 -29.17
CA VAL A 177 4.95 9.73 -28.86
C VAL A 177 6.09 8.90 -28.27
N LEU A 178 5.81 7.99 -27.34
CA LEU A 178 6.83 7.14 -26.73
C LEU A 178 7.48 6.19 -27.74
N LYS A 179 6.68 5.56 -28.60
CA LYS A 179 7.17 4.69 -29.68
C LYS A 179 8.08 5.46 -30.65
N GLN A 180 7.72 6.69 -30.99
CA GLN A 180 8.56 7.55 -31.83
C GLN A 180 9.89 7.90 -31.14
N ILE A 181 9.86 8.25 -29.86
CA ILE A 181 11.08 8.54 -29.07
C ILE A 181 12.00 7.31 -29.01
N GLU A 182 11.43 6.12 -28.78
CA GLU A 182 12.16 4.86 -28.75
C GLU A 182 12.85 4.57 -30.09
N LYS A 183 12.11 4.68 -31.20
CA LYS A 183 12.65 4.48 -32.55
C LYS A 183 13.81 5.44 -32.87
N ILE A 184 13.67 6.72 -32.54
CA ILE A 184 14.75 7.72 -32.75
C ILE A 184 16.00 7.34 -31.95
N LYS A 185 15.83 6.86 -30.71
CA LYS A 185 16.95 6.44 -29.85
C LYS A 185 17.68 5.21 -30.42
N GLU A 186 16.96 4.28 -31.05
CA GLU A 186 17.55 3.13 -31.72
C GLU A 186 18.34 3.52 -32.97
N GLU A 187 17.77 4.37 -33.83
CA GLU A 187 18.45 4.88 -35.03
C GLU A 187 19.74 5.64 -34.70
N GLN A 188 19.75 6.41 -33.60
CA GLN A 188 20.96 7.11 -33.14
C GLN A 188 22.03 6.18 -32.58
N LYS A 189 21.65 5.04 -31.97
CA LYS A 189 22.62 4.03 -31.51
C LYS A 189 23.26 3.29 -32.69
N GLY A 190 22.47 2.95 -33.72
CA GLY A 190 22.95 2.27 -34.91
C GLY A 190 23.93 3.09 -35.76
N LYS A 191 23.85 4.43 -35.72
CA LYS A 191 24.77 5.33 -36.44
C LYS A 191 26.10 5.60 -35.71
N LYS A 192 26.24 5.17 -34.44
CA LYS A 192 27.45 5.35 -33.64
C LYS A 192 28.34 4.10 -33.57
N LEU A 193 27.92 3.02 -34.24
CA LEU A 193 28.67 1.79 -34.46
C LEU A 193 29.15 1.75 -35.91
#